data_AF-A0A8C1UC71-F1
#
_entry.id   AF-A0A8C1UC71-F1
#
_cell.length_a   1.000
_cell.length_b   1.000
_cell.length_c   1.000
_cell.angle_alpha   90.00
_cell.angle_beta   90.00
_cell.angle_gamma   90.00
#
_symmetry.space_group_name_H-M   'P 1'
#
loop_
_entity.id
_entity.type
_entity.pdbx_description
1 polymer ?
#
loop_
_entity_poly.entity_id
_entity_poly.type
_entity_poly.pdbx_seq_one_letter_code
_entity_poly.pdbx_strand_id
1 'polypeptide(L)'
;ITYALDGKIIDSESEGAQTPLISAVFLQDSGARCRFVNLLLQRGASVNLPDESGRTPLSYACEMGHLDAVKILVKSGADPEAADAWGNTALMYAAAAGHSAVVEFLVRAFKRLGLQIDRQNKVGNSAVQVARYLRHTECLQALRSNSRRLHDDDALAEKLSTVNISEDEPLQIHPTRATPEDVMRPSILCHFKNIFICILLNLVMCLYIYFLHFPVF
;
A
#
# COMPACT_ATOMS: atom_id res chain seq x y z
N ILE A 1 29.61 13.50 -19.04
CA ILE A 1 28.36 13.54 -18.22
C ILE A 1 28.63 12.87 -16.86
N THR A 2 29.72 13.23 -16.18
CA THR A 2 30.20 12.56 -14.94
C THR A 2 30.64 13.57 -13.88
N TYR A 3 30.45 14.86 -14.11
CA TYR A 3 30.80 15.91 -13.16
C TYR A 3 29.51 16.42 -12.51
N ALA A 4 29.50 16.47 -11.17
CA ALA A 4 28.46 17.00 -10.29
C ALA A 4 27.26 16.08 -9.93
N LEU A 5 27.55 14.90 -9.39
CA LEU A 5 26.71 14.33 -8.33
C LEU A 5 27.55 14.25 -7.05
N ASP A 6 28.13 15.38 -6.64
CA ASP A 6 28.59 15.52 -5.26
C ASP A 6 27.37 15.42 -4.35
N GLY A 7 27.54 14.88 -3.14
CA GLY A 7 26.44 14.53 -2.21
C GLY A 7 25.44 15.66 -1.88
N LYS A 8 25.71 16.89 -2.30
CA LYS A 8 24.80 18.03 -2.22
C LYS A 8 23.68 18.03 -3.28
N ILE A 9 23.89 17.40 -4.44
CA ILE A 9 22.90 17.29 -5.52
C ILE A 9 22.10 15.98 -5.40
N ILE A 10 22.70 14.93 -4.83
CA ILE A 10 22.08 13.60 -4.89
C ILE A 10 20.79 13.48 -4.08
N ASP A 11 20.71 14.24 -3.00
CA ASP A 11 19.53 14.38 -2.14
C ASP A 11 18.92 15.79 -2.27
N SER A 12 19.26 16.54 -3.34
CA SER A 12 18.72 17.89 -3.51
C SER A 12 17.22 17.82 -3.78
N GLU A 13 16.47 18.55 -2.98
CA GLU A 13 15.03 18.73 -3.11
C GLU A 13 14.71 19.73 -4.23
N SER A 14 13.83 19.35 -5.17
CA SER A 14 13.21 20.31 -6.10
C SER A 14 12.10 21.12 -5.41
N GLU A 15 11.47 22.09 -6.08
CA GLU A 15 10.21 22.68 -5.61
C GLU A 15 9.20 21.54 -5.36
N GLY A 16 8.81 21.33 -4.09
CA GLY A 16 8.00 20.19 -3.63
C GLY A 16 8.77 19.05 -2.94
N ALA A 17 10.03 19.27 -2.56
CA ALA A 17 10.89 18.33 -1.83
C ALA A 17 11.03 16.93 -2.46
N GLN A 18 10.93 16.84 -3.78
CA GLN A 18 11.19 15.59 -4.47
C GLN A 18 12.69 15.38 -4.59
N THR A 19 13.15 14.27 -4.03
CA THR A 19 14.52 13.81 -4.19
C THR A 19 14.69 13.19 -5.57
N PRO A 20 15.91 13.21 -6.15
CA PRO A 20 16.18 12.54 -7.42
C PRO A 20 15.81 11.05 -7.39
N LEU A 21 15.90 10.42 -6.22
CA LEU A 21 15.48 9.03 -6.00
C LEU A 21 13.96 8.85 -6.12
N ILE A 22 13.16 9.77 -5.57
CA ILE A 22 11.70 9.78 -5.74
C ILE A 22 11.34 10.00 -7.21
N SER A 23 11.97 10.96 -7.88
CA SER A 23 11.72 11.22 -9.32
C SER A 23 12.05 10.00 -10.19
N ALA A 24 13.11 9.26 -9.85
CA ALA A 24 13.49 8.04 -10.57
C ALA A 24 12.41 6.95 -10.48
N VAL A 25 11.66 6.87 -9.37
CA VAL A 25 10.58 5.88 -9.20
C VAL A 25 9.43 6.13 -10.18
N PHE A 26 9.14 7.38 -10.55
CA PHE A 26 8.06 7.74 -11.47
C PHE A 26 8.33 7.40 -12.94
N LEU A 27 9.53 6.91 -13.28
CA LEU A 27 9.86 6.54 -14.66
C LEU A 27 8.98 5.37 -15.14
N GLN A 28 8.40 5.53 -16.35
CA GLN A 28 7.49 4.53 -16.94
C GLN A 28 8.20 3.23 -17.32
N ASP A 29 9.38 3.33 -17.92
CA ASP A 29 10.17 2.16 -18.33
C ASP A 29 10.81 1.46 -17.13
N SER A 30 10.54 0.17 -16.95
CA SER A 30 11.08 -0.60 -15.80
C SER A 30 12.60 -0.69 -15.84
N GLY A 31 13.19 -0.84 -17.04
CA GLY A 31 14.63 -0.94 -17.23
C GLY A 31 15.35 0.36 -16.80
N ALA A 32 14.89 1.49 -17.31
CA ALA A 32 15.38 2.82 -16.96
C ALA A 32 15.20 3.09 -15.47
N ARG A 33 14.00 2.85 -14.91
CA ARG A 33 13.70 3.02 -13.48
C ARG A 33 14.71 2.26 -12.60
N CYS A 34 14.87 0.96 -12.84
CA CYS A 34 15.80 0.14 -12.07
C CYS A 34 17.25 0.61 -12.20
N ARG A 35 17.66 1.04 -13.41
CA ARG A 35 19.01 1.55 -13.64
C ARG A 35 19.26 2.87 -12.89
N PHE A 36 18.33 3.81 -12.95
CA PHE A 36 18.46 5.10 -12.26
C PHE A 36 18.39 4.95 -10.75
N VAL A 37 17.46 4.16 -10.22
CA VAL A 37 17.35 3.87 -8.78
C VAL A 37 18.66 3.24 -8.28
N ASN A 38 19.19 2.21 -8.96
CA ASN A 38 20.47 1.60 -8.57
C ASN A 38 21.63 2.58 -8.66
N LEU A 39 21.70 3.40 -9.72
CA LEU A 39 22.77 4.38 -9.89
C LEU A 39 22.77 5.42 -8.76
N LEU A 40 21.60 5.94 -8.40
CA LEU A 40 21.46 6.91 -7.31
C LEU A 40 21.86 6.30 -5.96
N LEU A 41 21.39 5.09 -5.67
CA LEU A 41 21.76 4.38 -4.44
C LEU A 41 23.27 4.09 -4.35
N GLN A 42 23.90 3.68 -5.47
CA GLN A 42 25.35 3.49 -5.54
C GLN A 42 26.15 4.78 -5.32
N ARG A 43 25.56 5.92 -5.61
CA ARG A 43 26.17 7.24 -5.44
C ARG A 43 25.89 7.85 -4.07
N GLY A 44 25.19 7.13 -3.19
CA GLY A 44 24.93 7.54 -1.81
C GLY A 44 23.62 8.29 -1.60
N ALA A 45 22.65 8.19 -2.52
CA ALA A 45 21.31 8.73 -2.29
C ALA A 45 20.68 8.13 -1.03
N SER A 46 20.07 8.97 -0.20
CA SER A 46 19.38 8.51 1.00
C SER A 46 18.09 7.77 0.64
N VAL A 47 18.05 6.47 0.91
CA VAL A 47 16.92 5.59 0.54
C VAL A 47 15.63 5.92 1.28
N ASN A 48 15.73 6.54 2.45
CA ASN A 48 14.61 6.82 3.36
C ASN A 48 14.26 8.31 3.43
N LEU A 49 14.87 9.17 2.61
CA LEU A 49 14.59 10.60 2.63
C LEU A 49 13.13 10.85 2.20
N PRO A 50 12.27 11.37 3.09
CA PRO A 50 10.88 11.63 2.77
C PRO A 50 10.71 12.95 2.03
N ASP A 51 9.62 13.08 1.29
CA ASP A 51 9.16 14.38 0.79
C ASP A 51 8.45 15.21 1.87
N GLU A 52 7.97 16.41 1.51
CA GLU A 52 7.18 17.30 2.39
C GLU A 52 5.93 16.64 3.01
N SER A 53 5.38 15.62 2.35
CA SER A 53 4.22 14.87 2.84
C SER A 53 4.61 13.71 3.76
N GLY A 54 5.90 13.48 3.99
CA GLY A 54 6.43 12.35 4.75
C GLY A 54 6.50 11.06 3.93
N ARG A 55 6.27 11.10 2.62
CA ARG A 55 6.31 9.90 1.76
C ARG A 55 7.72 9.60 1.33
N THR A 56 8.12 8.35 1.44
CA THR A 56 9.43 7.85 1.03
C THR A 56 9.40 7.32 -0.41
N PRO A 57 10.56 7.14 -1.06
CA PRO A 57 10.64 6.45 -2.36
C PRO A 57 9.93 5.08 -2.37
N LEU A 58 9.97 4.36 -1.24
CA LEU A 58 9.31 3.08 -1.09
C LEU A 58 7.78 3.22 -1.14
N SER A 59 7.22 4.21 -0.46
CA SER A 59 5.77 4.47 -0.49
C SER A 59 5.26 4.73 -1.91
N TYR A 60 5.99 5.55 -2.68
CA TYR A 60 5.67 5.80 -4.10
C TYR A 60 5.80 4.55 -4.98
N ALA A 61 6.88 3.78 -4.81
CA ALA A 61 7.05 2.54 -5.59
C ALA A 61 5.93 1.53 -5.31
N CYS A 62 5.40 1.54 -4.09
CA CYS A 62 4.29 0.69 -3.66
C CYS A 62 2.94 1.17 -4.21
N GLU A 63 2.68 2.47 -4.16
CA GLU A 63 1.50 3.11 -4.76
C GLU A 63 1.41 2.86 -6.27
N MET A 64 2.55 2.91 -6.97
CA MET A 64 2.63 2.72 -8.43
C MET A 64 2.73 1.25 -8.85
N GLY A 65 2.81 0.31 -7.91
CA GLY A 65 2.89 -1.12 -8.21
C GLY A 65 4.22 -1.57 -8.83
N HIS A 66 5.27 -0.76 -8.67
CA HIS A 66 6.57 -0.96 -9.29
C HIS A 66 7.40 -2.00 -8.53
N LEU A 67 7.00 -3.27 -8.61
CA LEU A 67 7.59 -4.38 -7.85
C LEU A 67 9.11 -4.45 -7.94
N ASP A 68 9.69 -4.18 -9.11
CA ASP A 68 11.15 -4.21 -9.30
C ASP A 68 11.85 -3.11 -8.50
N ALA A 69 11.30 -1.90 -8.49
CA ALA A 69 11.80 -0.79 -7.67
C ALA A 69 11.63 -1.09 -6.18
N VAL A 70 10.48 -1.64 -5.76
CA VAL A 70 10.24 -2.06 -4.36
C VAL A 70 11.30 -3.06 -3.91
N LYS A 71 11.62 -4.07 -4.73
CA LYS A 71 12.67 -5.05 -4.42
C LYS A 71 14.03 -4.40 -4.25
N ILE A 72 14.40 -3.46 -5.12
CA ILE A 72 15.69 -2.76 -5.04
C ILE A 72 15.77 -1.90 -3.78
N LEU A 73 14.73 -1.12 -3.50
CA LEU A 73 14.67 -0.22 -2.34
C LEU A 73 14.74 -1.01 -1.03
N VAL A 74 13.94 -2.08 -0.87
CA VAL A 74 13.96 -2.93 0.34
C VAL A 74 15.31 -3.61 0.52
N LYS A 75 15.95 -4.08 -0.56
CA LYS A 75 17.31 -4.64 -0.49
C LYS A 75 18.36 -3.60 -0.08
N SER A 76 18.11 -2.34 -0.39
CA SER A 76 19.01 -1.22 -0.10
C SER A 76 18.75 -0.58 1.27
N GLY A 77 17.92 -1.21 2.12
CA GLY A 77 17.66 -0.74 3.48
C GLY A 77 16.53 0.29 3.59
N ALA A 78 15.63 0.36 2.60
CA ALA A 78 14.41 1.15 2.74
C ALA A 78 13.61 0.67 3.96
N ASP A 79 13.15 1.61 4.79
CA ASP A 79 12.32 1.35 5.95
C ASP A 79 10.87 1.08 5.51
N PRO A 80 10.38 -0.17 5.65
CA PRO A 80 9.03 -0.51 5.25
C PRO A 80 7.95 0.00 6.23
N GLU A 81 8.32 0.39 7.46
CA GLU A 81 7.42 0.97 8.46
C GLU A 81 7.34 2.49 8.40
N ALA A 82 8.16 3.13 7.56
CA ALA A 82 8.11 4.55 7.31
C ALA A 82 6.67 4.97 6.96
N ALA A 83 6.17 5.95 7.71
CA ALA A 83 4.81 6.42 7.62
C ALA A 83 4.78 7.91 7.27
N ASP A 84 3.85 8.27 6.39
CA ASP A 84 3.65 9.65 5.97
C ASP A 84 3.03 10.53 7.08
N ALA A 85 2.76 11.80 6.75
CA ALA A 85 2.11 12.74 7.67
C ALA A 85 0.70 12.29 8.13
N TRP A 86 0.05 11.36 7.43
CA TRP A 86 -1.24 10.77 7.80
C TRP A 86 -1.11 9.41 8.49
N GLY A 87 0.10 8.92 8.72
CA GLY A 87 0.37 7.61 9.29
C GLY A 87 0.20 6.44 8.30
N ASN A 88 0.10 6.70 7.00
CA ASN A 88 0.03 5.66 5.97
C ASN A 88 1.43 5.09 5.72
N THR A 89 1.52 3.75 5.73
CA THR A 89 2.74 3.02 5.39
C THR A 89 2.74 2.62 3.92
N ALA A 90 3.91 2.24 3.40
CA ALA A 90 4.05 1.71 2.04
C ALA A 90 3.12 0.50 1.77
N LEU A 91 2.88 -0.34 2.78
CA LEU A 91 1.93 -1.47 2.69
C LEU A 91 0.48 -1.00 2.51
N MET A 92 0.07 0.08 3.17
CA MET A 92 -1.26 0.66 2.99
C MET A 92 -1.43 1.23 1.58
N TYR A 93 -0.40 1.89 1.03
CA TYR A 93 -0.42 2.38 -0.35
C TYR A 93 -0.53 1.26 -1.38
N ALA A 94 0.28 0.19 -1.26
CA ALA A 94 0.16 -0.98 -2.14
C ALA A 94 -1.22 -1.64 -2.05
N ALA A 95 -1.76 -1.75 -0.83
CA ALA A 95 -3.10 -2.27 -0.58
C ALA A 95 -4.21 -1.35 -1.13
N ALA A 96 -4.02 -0.04 -1.10
CA ALA A 96 -4.96 0.94 -1.64
C ALA A 96 -5.02 0.89 -3.18
N ALA A 97 -3.85 0.78 -3.81
CA ALA A 97 -3.71 0.70 -5.25
C ALA A 97 -4.07 -0.68 -5.83
N GLY A 98 -4.25 -1.70 -4.98
CA GLY A 98 -4.65 -3.04 -5.40
C GLY A 98 -3.50 -3.89 -5.96
N HIS A 99 -2.25 -3.53 -5.67
CA HIS A 99 -1.07 -4.22 -6.20
C HIS A 99 -0.71 -5.46 -5.37
N SER A 100 -1.46 -6.54 -5.60
CA SER A 100 -1.38 -7.80 -4.85
C SER A 100 0.03 -8.39 -4.78
N ALA A 101 0.78 -8.38 -5.89
CA ALA A 101 2.16 -8.87 -5.94
C ALA A 101 3.13 -8.04 -5.06
N VAL A 102 2.92 -6.72 -4.97
CA VAL A 102 3.73 -5.83 -4.09
C VAL A 102 3.37 -6.09 -2.64
N VAL A 103 2.08 -6.19 -2.33
CA VAL A 103 1.58 -6.53 -0.98
C VAL A 103 2.18 -7.85 -0.51
N GLU A 104 2.17 -8.87 -1.37
CA GLU A 104 2.72 -10.19 -1.06
C GLU A 104 4.22 -10.15 -0.78
N PHE A 105 4.98 -9.35 -1.54
CA PHE A 105 6.41 -9.14 -1.31
C PHE A 105 6.68 -8.41 0.01
N LEU A 106 5.96 -7.32 0.28
CA LEU A 106 6.11 -6.55 1.52
C LEU A 106 5.74 -7.38 2.74
N VAL A 107 4.61 -8.10 2.74
CA VAL A 107 4.22 -8.95 3.88
C VAL A 107 5.29 -9.98 4.22
N ARG A 108 5.95 -10.57 3.21
CA ARG A 108 7.11 -11.46 3.44
C ARG A 108 8.30 -10.70 4.02
N ALA A 109 8.59 -9.50 3.53
CA ALA A 109 9.67 -8.67 4.04
C ALA A 109 9.43 -8.25 5.51
N PHE A 110 8.22 -7.80 5.85
CA PHE A 110 7.81 -7.45 7.22
C PHE A 110 8.00 -8.62 8.18
N LYS A 111 7.52 -9.82 7.81
CA LYS A 111 7.70 -11.02 8.62
C LYS A 111 9.16 -11.38 8.87
N ARG A 112 9.98 -11.32 7.82
CA ARG A 112 11.43 -11.59 7.93
C ARG A 112 12.12 -10.63 8.89
N LEU A 113 11.61 -9.41 9.00
CA LEU A 113 12.10 -8.36 9.88
C LEU A 113 11.36 -8.33 11.25
N GLY A 114 10.36 -9.19 11.47
CA GLY A 114 9.56 -9.21 12.71
C GLY A 114 8.61 -8.02 12.88
N LEU A 115 8.22 -7.36 11.79
CA LEU A 115 7.43 -6.12 11.79
C LEU A 115 5.91 -6.38 11.80
N GLN A 116 5.15 -5.45 12.36
CA GLN A 116 3.69 -5.55 12.49
C GLN A 116 2.98 -5.11 11.21
N ILE A 117 2.00 -5.88 10.75
CA ILE A 117 1.25 -5.62 9.49
C ILE A 117 -0.09 -4.89 9.73
N ASP A 118 -0.53 -4.83 10.98
CA ASP A 118 -1.84 -4.33 11.43
C ASP A 118 -1.81 -2.89 11.96
N ARG A 119 -0.66 -2.21 11.84
CA ARG A 119 -0.52 -0.79 12.14
C ARG A 119 -1.64 0.01 11.47
N GLN A 120 -2.18 0.97 12.22
CA GLN A 120 -3.24 1.86 11.75
C GLN A 120 -2.70 3.25 11.46
N ASN A 121 -3.25 3.89 10.43
CA ASN A 121 -2.99 5.30 10.14
C ASN A 121 -3.78 6.21 11.11
N LYS A 122 -3.65 7.53 10.95
CA LYS A 122 -4.36 8.51 11.80
C LYS A 122 -5.89 8.43 11.71
N VAL A 123 -6.42 7.81 10.65
CA VAL A 123 -7.86 7.56 10.47
C VAL A 123 -8.31 6.29 11.21
N GLY A 124 -7.37 5.46 11.68
CA GLY A 124 -7.66 4.16 12.30
C GLY A 124 -7.72 3.01 11.30
N ASN A 125 -7.30 3.22 10.05
CA ASN A 125 -7.32 2.20 9.00
C ASN A 125 -5.96 1.47 8.92
N SER A 126 -5.99 0.14 8.94
CA SER A 126 -4.88 -0.74 8.59
C SER A 126 -4.89 -1.11 7.09
N ALA A 127 -3.79 -1.65 6.57
CA ALA A 127 -3.72 -2.11 5.17
C ALA A 127 -4.85 -3.11 4.81
N VAL A 128 -5.25 -3.95 5.77
CA VAL A 128 -6.36 -4.89 5.60
C VAL A 128 -7.71 -4.17 5.49
N GLN A 129 -7.94 -3.12 6.28
CA GLN A 129 -9.17 -2.32 6.21
C GLN A 129 -9.23 -1.52 4.91
N VAL A 130 -8.11 -0.94 4.46
CA VAL A 130 -8.02 -0.22 3.20
C VAL A 130 -8.32 -1.14 2.01
N ALA A 131 -7.65 -2.30 1.91
CA ALA A 131 -7.91 -3.27 0.85
C ALA A 131 -9.37 -3.77 0.86
N ARG A 132 -9.98 -3.90 2.04
CA ARG A 132 -11.38 -4.31 2.17
C ARG A 132 -12.34 -3.22 1.69
N TYR A 133 -12.11 -1.97 2.08
CA TYR A 133 -12.94 -0.84 1.69
C TYR A 133 -12.97 -0.67 0.16
N LEU A 134 -11.81 -0.84 -0.48
CA LEU A 134 -11.66 -0.73 -1.94
C LEU A 134 -11.96 -2.04 -2.69
N ARG A 135 -12.33 -3.11 -1.97
CA ARG A 135 -12.69 -4.44 -2.51
C ARG A 135 -11.57 -5.13 -3.30
N HIS A 136 -10.32 -4.89 -2.93
CA HIS A 136 -9.14 -5.55 -3.51
C HIS A 136 -8.96 -6.96 -2.94
N THR A 137 -9.68 -7.93 -3.51
CA THR A 137 -9.73 -9.32 -3.02
C THR A 137 -8.38 -10.03 -3.02
N GLU A 138 -7.56 -9.82 -4.06
CA GLU A 138 -6.22 -10.41 -4.15
C GLU A 138 -5.27 -9.83 -3.09
N CYS A 139 -5.34 -8.52 -2.82
CA CYS A 139 -4.57 -7.90 -1.74
C CYS A 139 -5.00 -8.44 -0.37
N LEU A 140 -6.31 -8.62 -0.16
CA LEU A 140 -6.82 -9.26 1.05
C LEU A 140 -6.33 -10.69 1.20
N GLN A 141 -6.24 -11.44 0.09
CA GLN A 141 -5.67 -12.78 0.10
C GLN A 141 -4.18 -12.72 0.45
N ALA A 142 -3.38 -11.86 -0.18
CA ALA A 142 -1.95 -11.72 0.14
C ALA A 142 -1.69 -11.35 1.63
N LEU A 143 -2.53 -10.46 2.20
CA LEU A 143 -2.48 -10.08 3.61
C LEU A 143 -2.93 -11.23 4.54
N ARG A 144 -3.96 -12.01 4.17
CA ARG A 144 -4.55 -13.09 4.98
C ARG A 144 -3.85 -14.43 4.88
N SER A 145 -3.40 -14.81 3.68
CA SER A 145 -2.73 -16.08 3.35
C SER A 145 -1.44 -16.30 4.15
N ASN A 146 -1.05 -15.30 4.93
CA ASN A 146 0.14 -15.28 5.74
C ASN A 146 -0.16 -15.27 7.25
N SER A 147 -1.42 -15.21 7.69
CA SER A 147 -1.76 -15.37 9.12
C SER A 147 -1.84 -16.82 9.59
N ARG A 148 -1.74 -17.81 8.67
CA ARG A 148 -1.94 -19.25 8.95
C ARG A 148 -0.70 -20.16 8.79
N ARG A 149 0.54 -19.65 8.70
CA ARG A 149 1.73 -20.52 8.55
C ARG A 149 2.88 -20.16 9.48
N LEU A 150 2.63 -20.26 10.78
CA LEU A 150 3.66 -20.52 11.79
C LEU A 150 3.18 -21.51 12.89
N HIS A 151 2.05 -22.23 12.73
CA HIS A 151 1.58 -23.24 13.70
C HIS A 151 0.98 -24.52 13.09
N ASP A 152 1.38 -24.88 11.86
CA ASP A 152 0.92 -26.14 11.25
C ASP A 152 1.94 -27.29 11.34
N ASP A 153 3.06 -27.14 12.05
CA ASP A 153 4.06 -28.22 12.21
C ASP A 153 4.17 -28.80 13.62
N ASP A 154 3.49 -28.28 14.65
CA ASP A 154 3.48 -28.92 15.99
C ASP A 154 2.11 -28.76 16.68
N ALA A 155 1.44 -29.89 16.94
CA ALA A 155 0.35 -30.08 17.91
C ALA A 155 -1.14 -29.84 17.54
N LEU A 156 -1.62 -30.23 16.36
CA LEU A 156 -3.07 -30.54 16.19
C LEU A 156 -3.38 -31.72 15.25
N ALA A 157 -2.48 -32.73 15.24
CA ALA A 157 -2.72 -34.02 14.61
C ALA A 157 -3.24 -35.10 15.59
N GLU A 158 -3.55 -34.78 16.86
CA GLU A 158 -3.86 -35.82 17.86
C GLU A 158 -4.87 -35.38 18.94
N LYS A 159 -6.08 -34.89 18.57
CA LYS A 159 -7.19 -34.87 19.57
C LYS A 159 -8.65 -34.71 19.10
N LEU A 160 -8.99 -34.91 17.82
CA LEU A 160 -10.40 -35.04 17.41
C LEU A 160 -10.70 -36.34 16.66
N SER A 161 -10.06 -37.43 17.08
CA SER A 161 -10.44 -38.81 16.71
C SER A 161 -11.43 -39.46 17.68
N THR A 162 -11.93 -38.78 18.72
CA THR A 162 -12.86 -39.42 19.68
C THR A 162 -13.84 -38.43 20.32
N VAL A 163 -14.93 -38.08 19.64
CA VAL A 163 -16.28 -38.15 20.25
C VAL A 163 -17.28 -38.41 19.13
N ASN A 164 -17.71 -39.66 19.08
CA ASN A 164 -18.85 -40.15 18.34
C ASN A 164 -20.06 -40.01 19.27
N ILE A 165 -21.04 -39.15 18.97
CA ILE A 165 -22.41 -39.30 19.46
C ILE A 165 -23.37 -38.92 18.33
N SER A 166 -24.08 -39.93 17.87
CA SER A 166 -25.18 -39.95 16.90
C SER A 166 -26.47 -39.33 17.44
N GLU A 167 -27.19 -38.67 16.52
CA GLU A 167 -28.65 -38.49 16.34
C GLU A 167 -29.58 -38.37 17.57
N ASP A 168 -30.34 -37.26 17.69
CA ASP A 168 -31.83 -37.26 17.59
C ASP A 168 -32.52 -35.89 17.90
N GLU A 169 -33.48 -35.55 17.03
CA GLU A 169 -34.68 -34.67 17.16
C GLU A 169 -34.69 -33.12 17.17
N PRO A 170 -35.81 -32.48 16.69
CA PRO A 170 -35.79 -31.15 16.04
C PRO A 170 -36.60 -30.01 16.72
N LEU A 171 -36.37 -28.78 16.19
CA LEU A 171 -37.21 -27.56 16.18
C LEU A 171 -37.63 -26.90 17.51
N GLN A 172 -37.32 -25.60 17.67
CA GLN A 172 -38.33 -24.52 17.76
C GLN A 172 -37.75 -23.16 17.33
N ILE A 173 -38.41 -22.55 16.34
CA ILE A 173 -38.17 -21.20 15.82
C ILE A 173 -39.17 -20.27 16.55
N HIS A 174 -38.69 -19.20 17.17
CA HIS A 174 -39.55 -18.08 17.57
C HIS A 174 -39.23 -16.85 16.71
N PRO A 175 -40.22 -16.30 15.98
CA PRO A 175 -40.03 -15.08 15.21
C PRO A 175 -40.32 -13.86 16.09
N THR A 176 -39.46 -12.84 16.07
CA THR A 176 -39.83 -11.51 16.55
C THR A 176 -39.50 -10.44 15.50
N ARG A 177 -40.60 -10.05 14.87
CA ARG A 177 -40.93 -8.93 13.99
C ARG A 177 -40.10 -7.64 14.17
N ALA A 178 -39.77 -7.04 13.03
CA ALA A 178 -39.12 -5.75 12.83
C ALA A 178 -39.96 -4.52 13.23
N THR A 179 -39.27 -3.38 13.44
CA THR A 179 -39.74 -2.04 13.05
C THR A 179 -38.57 -1.18 12.50
N PRO A 180 -38.79 -0.33 11.47
CA PRO A 180 -37.79 0.49 10.78
C PRO A 180 -37.80 1.99 11.19
N GLU A 181 -36.76 2.75 10.77
CA GLU A 181 -36.60 4.23 10.80
C GLU A 181 -36.40 4.83 12.22
N ASP A 182 -35.49 5.75 12.57
CA ASP A 182 -34.51 6.66 11.98
C ASP A 182 -33.45 6.91 13.10
N VAL A 183 -32.19 7.29 12.85
CA VAL A 183 -31.75 8.69 12.75
C VAL A 183 -30.44 8.76 11.96
N MET A 184 -30.50 9.44 10.82
CA MET A 184 -29.37 9.97 10.06
C MET A 184 -28.32 10.66 10.93
N ARG A 185 -27.03 10.37 10.68
CA ARG A 185 -25.93 11.30 11.01
C ARG A 185 -25.29 11.84 9.74
N PRO A 186 -25.23 13.17 9.55
CA PRO A 186 -24.69 13.80 8.36
C PRO A 186 -23.15 13.90 8.46
N SER A 187 -22.44 12.90 7.93
CA SER A 187 -20.98 13.01 7.68
C SER A 187 -20.56 12.49 6.30
N ILE A 188 -21.48 11.87 5.56
CA ILE A 188 -21.20 11.21 4.27
C ILE A 188 -21.16 12.23 3.12
N LEU A 189 -21.80 13.40 3.28
CA LEU A 189 -21.91 14.40 2.21
C LEU A 189 -20.63 15.23 2.00
N CYS A 190 -19.78 15.40 3.02
CA CYS A 190 -18.50 16.11 2.87
C CYS A 190 -17.42 15.24 2.21
N HIS A 191 -17.45 13.92 2.42
CA HIS A 191 -16.41 13.03 1.90
C HIS A 191 -16.61 12.69 0.40
N PHE A 192 -17.87 12.61 -0.05
CA PHE A 192 -18.19 12.42 -1.47
C PHE A 192 -17.79 13.60 -2.34
N LYS A 193 -17.88 14.84 -1.85
CA LYS A 193 -17.39 16.01 -2.60
C LYS A 193 -15.89 15.96 -2.79
N ASN A 194 -15.11 15.60 -1.77
CA ASN A 194 -13.65 15.63 -1.86
C ASN A 194 -13.07 14.50 -2.71
N ILE A 195 -13.58 13.27 -2.61
CA ILE A 195 -13.13 12.15 -3.46
C ILE A 195 -13.54 12.38 -4.92
N PHE A 196 -14.76 12.87 -5.17
CA PHE A 196 -15.19 13.20 -6.53
C PHE A 196 -14.35 14.33 -7.12
N ILE A 197 -14.04 15.38 -6.34
CA ILE A 197 -13.13 16.47 -6.75
C ILE A 197 -11.71 15.94 -7.04
N CYS A 198 -11.16 15.03 -6.22
CA CYS A 198 -9.83 14.45 -6.48
C CYS A 198 -9.78 13.59 -7.75
N ILE A 199 -10.84 12.82 -8.04
CA ILE A 199 -10.93 12.02 -9.27
C ILE A 199 -11.15 12.93 -10.49
N LEU A 200 -12.01 13.96 -10.36
CA LEU A 200 -12.27 14.92 -11.44
C LEU A 200 -11.03 15.78 -11.75
N LEU A 201 -10.30 16.24 -10.73
CA LEU A 201 -9.05 16.99 -10.91
C LEU A 201 -7.97 16.13 -11.56
N ASN A 202 -7.86 14.84 -11.20
CA ASN A 202 -6.93 13.93 -11.88
C ASN A 202 -7.32 13.71 -13.35
N LEU A 203 -8.61 13.53 -13.66
CA LEU A 203 -9.06 13.39 -15.05
C LEU A 203 -8.83 14.66 -15.88
N VAL A 204 -9.12 15.83 -15.31
CA VAL A 204 -8.92 17.13 -15.99
C VAL A 204 -7.44 17.43 -16.20
N MET A 205 -6.58 17.12 -15.22
CA MET A 205 -5.13 17.24 -15.37
C MET A 205 -4.58 16.28 -16.42
N CYS A 206 -5.03 15.02 -16.45
CA CYS A 206 -4.65 14.06 -17.49
C CYS A 206 -5.08 14.50 -18.91
N LEU A 207 -6.29 15.06 -19.05
CA LEU A 207 -6.76 15.61 -20.31
C LEU A 207 -5.98 16.86 -20.72
N TYR A 208 -5.68 17.76 -19.78
CA TYR A 208 -4.90 18.97 -20.05
C TYR A 208 -3.46 18.66 -20.49
N ILE A 209 -2.81 17.68 -19.84
CA ILE A 209 -1.50 17.18 -20.25
C ILE A 209 -1.57 16.55 -21.65
N TYR A 210 -2.61 15.77 -21.94
CA TYR A 210 -2.82 15.18 -23.27
C TYR A 210 -2.96 16.25 -24.37
N PHE A 211 -3.73 17.31 -24.13
CA PHE A 211 -3.89 18.40 -25.09
C PHE A 211 -2.67 19.31 -25.23
N LEU A 212 -1.82 19.44 -24.20
CA LEU A 212 -0.58 20.21 -24.27
C LEU A 212 0.57 19.46 -24.97
N HIS A 213 0.59 18.13 -24.91
CA HIS A 213 1.66 17.32 -25.53
C HIS A 213 1.34 16.79 -26.92
N PHE A 214 0.09 16.88 -27.37
CA PHE A 214 -0.32 16.48 -28.71
C PHE A 214 -1.09 17.61 -29.41
N PRO A 215 -0.39 18.58 -30.06
CA PRO A 215 -1.05 19.49 -30.97
C PRO A 215 -1.57 18.69 -32.17
N VAL A 216 -2.88 18.75 -32.37
CA VAL A 216 -3.58 18.22 -33.54
C VAL A 216 -2.92 18.77 -34.80
N PHE A 217 -2.36 17.89 -35.63
CA PHE A 217 -2.03 18.14 -37.03
C PHE A 217 -3.03 17.36 -37.90
#